data_AF-A0A2V6I099-F1
#
_entry.id   AF-A0A2V6I099-F1
#
_cell.length_a   1.000
_cell.length_b   1.000
_cell.length_c   1.000
_cell.angle_alpha   90.00
_cell.angle_beta   90.00
_cell.angle_gamma   90.00
#
_symmetry.space_group_name_H-M   'P 1'
#
loop_
_entity.id
_entity.type
_entity.pdbx_description
1 polymer ?
#
loop_
_entity_poly.entity_id
_entity_poly.type
_entity_poly.pdbx_seq_one_letter_code
_entity_poly.pdbx_strand_id
1 'polypeptide(L)' 'MSESFKSSRAPEPVGAFPHAKRVGNLLFLSGIGPRKRGTKEIPGVTLDKGGNIATYDIEKQCRAVFENVRLVLEDAGA' A
#
# COMPACT_ATOMS: atom_id res chain seq x y z
N MET A 1 -1.37 -13.40 -22.10
CA MET A 1 -1.55 -13.86 -20.71
C MET A 1 -1.33 -12.68 -19.76
N SER A 2 -2.09 -12.58 -18.67
CA SER A 2 -1.88 -11.57 -17.63
C SER A 2 -1.53 -12.24 -16.31
N GLU A 3 -0.58 -11.69 -15.57
CA GLU A 3 -0.13 -12.22 -14.28
C GLU A 3 -0.50 -11.26 -13.16
N SER A 4 -0.94 -11.78 -12.01
CA SER A 4 -1.32 -10.99 -10.84
C SER A 4 -0.31 -11.19 -9.72
N PHE A 5 0.10 -10.09 -9.08
CA PHE A 5 1.11 -10.09 -8.02
C PHE A 5 0.47 -9.74 -6.68
N LYS A 6 0.82 -10.51 -5.66
CA LYS A 6 0.51 -10.20 -4.26
C LYS A 6 1.81 -10.14 -3.48
N SER A 7 2.18 -8.94 -3.07
CA SER A 7 3.40 -8.71 -2.29
C SER A 7 3.29 -9.31 -0.88
N SER A 8 4.35 -9.98 -0.45
CA SER A 8 4.52 -10.48 0.92
C SER A 8 5.13 -9.45 1.87
N ARG A 9 5.40 -8.23 1.37
CA ARG A 9 6.00 -7.13 2.13
C ARG A 9 5.09 -5.90 2.23
N ALA A 10 4.28 -5.63 1.21
CA ALA A 10 3.31 -4.53 1.22
C ALA A 10 2.05 -4.86 2.04
N PRO A 11 1.23 -3.86 2.41
CA PRO A 11 0.01 -4.07 3.18
C PRO A 11 -1.02 -4.91 2.44
N GLU A 12 -1.79 -5.70 3.18
CA GLU A 12 -2.80 -6.60 2.62
C GLU A 12 -3.90 -5.81 1.87
N PRO A 13 -4.31 -6.26 0.67
CA PRO A 13 -5.48 -5.70 -0.02
C PRO A 13 -6.71 -5.78 0.88
N VAL A 14 -7.52 -4.73 0.92
CA VAL A 14 -8.78 -4.72 1.71
C VAL A 14 -9.94 -5.42 1.02
N GLY A 15 -9.74 -5.89 -0.21
CA GLY A 15 -10.76 -6.55 -1.01
C GLY A 15 -10.16 -7.53 -2.01
N ALA A 16 -10.99 -8.04 -2.91
CA ALA A 16 -10.62 -9.07 -3.89
C ALA A 16 -9.86 -8.49 -5.09
N PHE A 17 -8.72 -7.83 -4.86
CA PHE A 17 -7.84 -7.27 -5.89
C PHE A 17 -6.36 -7.60 -5.61
N PRO A 18 -5.52 -7.73 -6.65
CA PRO A 18 -4.07 -7.91 -6.47
C PRO A 18 -3.36 -6.58 -6.20
N HIS A 19 -2.11 -6.62 -5.74
CA HIS A 19 -1.30 -5.40 -5.63
C HIS A 19 -0.93 -4.83 -7.00
N ALA A 20 -0.59 -5.71 -7.93
CA ALA A 20 -0.27 -5.33 -9.30
C ALA A 20 -0.71 -6.41 -10.30
N LYS A 21 -0.86 -6.01 -11.56
CA LYS A 21 -1.17 -6.90 -12.68
C LYS A 21 -0.24 -6.58 -13.86
N ARG A 22 0.46 -7.58 -14.38
CA ARG A 22 1.33 -7.45 -15.56
C ARG A 22 0.58 -7.90 -16.81
N VAL A 23 0.63 -7.07 -17.85
CA VAL A 23 0.05 -7.35 -19.17
C VAL A 23 1.09 -6.99 -20.22
N GLY A 24 1.69 -8.01 -20.84
CA GLY A 24 2.87 -7.82 -21.68
C GLY A 24 4.00 -7.20 -20.87
N ASN A 25 4.49 -6.06 -21.33
CA ASN A 25 5.60 -5.29 -20.79
C ASN A 25 5.16 -4.10 -19.90
N LEU A 26 3.87 -4.01 -19.58
CA LEU A 26 3.32 -3.01 -18.65
C LEU A 26 2.92 -3.65 -17.32
N LEU A 27 3.19 -2.94 -16.23
CA LEU A 27 2.77 -3.29 -14.88
C LEU A 27 1.78 -2.24 -14.38
N PHE A 28 0.56 -2.68 -14.04
CA PHE A 28 -0.50 -1.84 -13.50
C PHE A 28 -0.60 -2.05 -12.01
N LEU A 29 -0.39 -1.00 -11.21
CA LEU A 29 -0.55 -1.05 -9.76
C LEU A 29 -1.98 -0.69 -9.38
N SER A 30 -2.50 -1.37 -8.36
CA SER A 30 -3.68 -0.91 -7.64
C SER A 30 -3.38 0.38 -6.87
N GLY A 31 -4.42 1.04 -6.36
CA GLY A 31 -4.23 2.14 -5.40
C GLY A 31 -3.54 1.64 -4.13
N ILE A 32 -2.28 2.04 -3.90
CA ILE A 32 -1.48 1.63 -2.75
C ILE A 32 -1.55 2.70 -1.66
N GLY A 33 -2.07 2.34 -0.49
CA GLY A 33 -2.23 3.24 0.65
C GLY A 33 -1.05 3.22 1.63
N PRO A 34 -1.08 4.09 2.65
CA PRO A 34 0.02 4.29 3.61
C PRO A 34 0.08 3.26 4.76
N ARG A 35 -0.86 2.30 4.83
CA ARG A 35 -0.92 1.35 5.95
C ARG A 35 0.39 0.59 6.12
N LYS A 36 0.65 0.10 7.33
CA LYS A 36 1.71 -0.88 7.56
C LYS A 36 1.15 -2.30 7.40
N ARG A 37 1.98 -3.21 6.87
CA ARG A 37 1.60 -4.62 6.75
C ARG A 37 1.28 -5.21 8.13
N GLY A 38 0.25 -6.05 8.19
CA GLY A 38 -0.16 -6.72 9.42
C GLY A 38 -0.86 -5.80 10.44
N THR A 39 -1.06 -4.52 10.12
CA THR A 39 -1.76 -3.59 11.01
C THR A 39 -2.79 -2.75 10.25
N LYS A 40 -3.69 -2.11 11.01
CA LYS A 40 -4.59 -1.07 10.49
C LYS A 40 -4.02 0.35 10.71
N GLU A 41 -2.79 0.45 11.21
CA GLU A 41 -2.15 1.73 11.52
C GLU A 41 -1.88 2.50 10.23
N ILE A 42 -2.21 3.78 10.24
CA ILE A 42 -1.85 4.74 9.20
C ILE A 42 -0.73 5.62 9.78
N PRO A 43 0.51 5.50 9.30
CA PRO A 43 1.62 6.33 9.73
C PRO A 43 1.28 7.81 9.62
N GLY A 44 1.56 8.58 10.66
CA GLY A 44 1.26 10.02 10.67
C GLY A 44 -0.18 10.35 11.04
N VAL A 45 -1.03 9.38 11.36
CA VAL A 45 -2.35 9.63 11.97
C VAL A 45 -2.30 9.25 13.45
N THR A 46 -2.80 10.14 14.32
CA THR A 46 -3.16 9.78 15.68
C THR A 46 -4.66 9.97 15.88
N LEU A 47 -5.27 9.10 16.69
CA LEU A 47 -6.69 9.17 17.00
C LEU A 47 -6.89 9.67 18.43
N ASP A 48 -7.93 10.47 18.64
CA ASP A 48 -8.40 10.84 19.97
C ASP A 48 -9.16 9.67 20.65
N LYS A 49 -9.66 9.90 21.86
CA LYS A 49 -10.44 8.90 22.62
C LYS A 49 -11.76 8.51 21.93
N GLY A 50 -12.30 9.36 21.06
CA GLY A 50 -13.51 9.11 20.28
C GLY A 50 -13.23 8.42 18.93
N GLY A 51 -11.97 8.17 18.59
CA GLY A 51 -11.57 7.60 17.31
C GLY A 51 -11.50 8.61 16.16
N ASN A 52 -11.59 9.91 16.45
CA ASN A 52 -11.42 10.96 15.43
C ASN A 52 -9.93 11.25 15.22
N ILE A 53 -9.58 11.76 14.04
CA ILE A 53 -8.21 12.18 13.74
C ILE A 53 -7.85 13.38 14.63
N ALA A 54 -6.91 13.17 15.56
CA ALA A 54 -6.37 14.22 16.42
C ALA A 54 -5.23 14.98 15.72
N THR A 55 -4.34 14.25 15.04
CA THR A 55 -3.27 14.84 14.23
C THR A 55 -3.07 14.05 12.94
N TYR A 56 -2.65 14.74 11.89
CA TYR A 56 -2.25 14.13 10.63
C TYR A 56 -0.94 14.74 10.11
N ASP A 57 -0.06 13.89 9.60
CA ASP A 57 1.18 14.25 8.91
C ASP A 57 1.15 13.65 7.50
N ILE A 58 0.96 14.52 6.51
CA ILE A 58 0.86 14.12 5.10
C ILE A 58 2.20 13.67 4.53
N GLU A 59 3.32 14.25 4.97
CA GLU A 59 4.64 13.85 4.47
C GLU A 59 4.94 12.42 4.88
N LYS A 60 4.67 12.07 6.14
CA LYS A 60 4.84 10.72 6.67
C LYS A 60 3.95 9.70 5.95
N GLN A 61 2.71 10.07 5.60
CA GLN A 61 1.84 9.20 4.80
C GLN A 61 2.36 9.03 3.37
N CYS A 62 2.77 10.10 2.70
CA CYS A 62 3.34 10.03 1.36
C CYS A 62 4.57 9.12 1.31
N ARG A 63 5.51 9.28 2.26
CA ARG A 63 6.69 8.41 2.35
C ARG A 63 6.31 6.94 2.55
N ALA A 64 5.29 6.66 3.36
CA ALA A 64 4.79 5.29 3.53
C ALA A 64 4.14 4.73 2.25
N VAL A 65 3.40 5.55 1.49
CA VAL A 65 2.87 5.18 0.17
C VAL A 65 4.00 4.83 -0.79
N PHE A 66 5.02 5.70 -0.91
CA PHE A 66 6.16 5.44 -1.80
C PHE A 66 6.91 4.16 -1.44
N GLU A 67 7.10 3.91 -0.15
CA GLU A 67 7.72 2.67 0.31
C GLU A 67 6.88 1.44 -0.07
N ASN A 68 5.56 1.49 0.14
CA ASN A 68 4.68 0.39 -0.22
C ASN A 68 4.65 0.16 -1.74
N VAL A 69 4.66 1.22 -2.55
CA VAL A 69 4.77 1.12 -4.02
C VAL A 69 6.08 0.45 -4.41
N ARG A 70 7.21 0.86 -3.81
CA ARG A 70 8.53 0.25 -4.05
C ARG A 70 8.52 -1.25 -3.77
N LEU A 71 7.97 -1.66 -2.63
CA LEU A 71 7.89 -3.09 -2.25
C LEU A 71 7.07 -3.91 -3.26
N VAL A 72 5.96 -3.36 -3.76
CA VAL A 72 5.14 -4.02 -4.78
C VAL A 72 5.88 -4.14 -6.11
N LEU A 73 6.61 -3.10 -6.53
CA LEU A 73 7.39 -3.11 -7.77
C LEU A 73 8.48 -4.19 -7.71
N GLU A 74 9.26 -4.20 -6.62
CA GLU A 74 10.33 -5.19 -6.42
C GLU A 74 9.79 -6.62 -6.39
N ASP A 75 8.70 -6.89 -5.66
CA ASP A 75 8.08 -8.22 -5.62
C ASP A 75 7.48 -8.64 -6.97
N ALA A 76 7.15 -7.67 -7.83
CA ALA A 76 6.70 -7.91 -9.19
C ALA A 76 7.84 -7.98 -10.21
N GLY A 77 9.11 -7.82 -9.78
CA GLY A 77 10.28 -7.82 -10.65
C GLY A 77 10.28 -6.64 -11.64
N ALA A 78 10.00 -5.43 -11.14
CA ALA A 78 9.98 -4.18 -11.89
C ALA A 78 10.88 -3.13 -11.22
#